data_AF-A0A511RHV8-F1
#
_entry.id   AF-A0A511RHV8-F1
#
_cell.length_a   1.000
_cell.length_b   1.000
_cell.length_c   1.000
_cell.angle_alpha   90.00
_cell.angle_beta   90.00
_cell.angle_gamma   90.00
#
_symmetry.space_group_name_H-M   'P 1'
#
loop_
_entity.id
_entity.type
_entity.pdbx_description
1 polymer ?
#
loop_
_entity_poly.entity_id
_entity_poly.type
_entity_poly.pdbx_seq_one_letter_code
_entity_poly.pdbx_strand_id
1 'polypeptide(L)'
;MKFVLVLHAHMPYVRAHGAWPFGEETLYEVMAETYLPLAQALDRLWADGVPAPLTIGLTPILVEQLADADVQQGFARYAEDRRERARSDLERYRGGELEASAAFQLRFWEGTLAAFEELDRDLPGAFRRAQARGQIELVTSSATHGYSPLLGYPEALAAQVRTGVHTYRRHFRVEPLGYWLPEMAYRPAGLWTPPVPGPPAGMRPGVDEFLMDAGLRYAFTDAALVEGGEPAGPYGRSNERDEGDRVHRVLELPSGLRMLARSRETSLVVWSADYGYPGDPVYREFHRKDPESGLHHWRVTSRQTDLGGKAPYDPEAAFERVRVHAGHFASLLEDLARRHPGGVTTAAYDAELFGHWWFEGVAWLEQVYRTLASRPLEAVTARVAVQEPALPLSLPEGSWGEGGDHRVWLNDATRDYWRTVYQAESEMILAARGCREERVRTLRQMMRELLLLEASDWPFLIHTGQAADYARERYREHARAFFALAEALRSGADPAELAALEARDNPFPEANPRLYLPRET
;
A
#
# COMPACT_ATOMS: atom_id res chain seq x y z
N MET A 1 16.14 20.24 -10.32
CA MET A 1 14.89 19.64 -9.82
C MET A 1 15.25 18.30 -9.21
N LYS A 2 14.63 17.96 -8.08
CA LYS A 2 14.76 16.63 -7.47
C LYS A 2 13.57 15.76 -7.88
N PHE A 3 13.82 14.48 -8.12
CA PHE A 3 12.80 13.49 -8.41
C PHE A 3 12.67 12.51 -7.24
N VAL A 4 11.44 12.30 -6.78
CA VAL A 4 11.11 11.35 -5.71
C VAL A 4 10.16 10.32 -6.28
N LEU A 5 10.55 9.06 -6.22
CA LEU A 5 9.66 7.94 -6.49
C LEU A 5 9.20 7.34 -5.16
N VAL A 6 7.89 7.17 -5.02
CA VAL A 6 7.24 6.61 -3.83
C VAL A 6 6.38 5.42 -4.26
N LEU A 7 6.65 4.25 -3.68
CA LEU A 7 5.81 3.07 -3.83
C LEU A 7 5.08 2.80 -2.51
N HIS A 8 3.77 2.68 -2.53
CA HIS A 8 2.96 2.31 -1.37
C HIS A 8 2.56 0.85 -1.47
N ALA A 9 3.11 0.00 -0.61
CA ALA A 9 2.82 -1.43 -0.56
C ALA A 9 1.86 -1.75 0.59
N HIS A 10 0.72 -2.32 0.22
CA HIS A 10 -0.36 -2.61 1.15
C HIS A 10 -1.17 -3.85 0.76
N MET A 11 -1.52 -4.62 1.77
CA MET A 11 -2.54 -5.66 1.70
C MET A 11 -3.29 -5.64 3.04
N PRO A 12 -4.64 -5.72 3.05
CA PRO A 12 -5.37 -5.94 4.29
C PRO A 12 -4.95 -7.27 4.94
N TYR A 13 -5.38 -7.48 6.17
CA TYR A 13 -5.12 -8.75 6.85
C TYR A 13 -5.92 -9.87 6.19
N VAL A 14 -5.25 -10.78 5.48
CA VAL A 14 -5.86 -11.91 4.75
C VAL A 14 -5.43 -13.27 5.29
N ARG A 15 -4.36 -13.33 6.09
CA ARG A 15 -3.89 -14.54 6.77
C ARG A 15 -5.02 -15.21 7.54
N ALA A 16 -5.22 -16.52 7.32
CA ALA A 16 -6.25 -17.35 7.94
C ALA A 16 -7.72 -16.91 7.67
N HIS A 17 -7.96 -16.09 6.65
CA HIS A 17 -9.30 -15.58 6.26
C HIS A 17 -9.67 -15.96 4.81
N GLY A 18 -9.44 -17.24 4.48
CA GLY A 18 -9.69 -17.79 3.15
C GLY A 18 -8.46 -17.74 2.23
N ALA A 19 -8.49 -18.54 1.15
CA ALA A 19 -7.41 -18.61 0.17
C ALA A 19 -7.77 -17.88 -1.14
N TRP A 20 -8.93 -18.21 -1.73
CA TRP A 20 -9.36 -17.75 -3.06
C TRP A 20 -10.88 -17.48 -3.10
N PRO A 21 -11.41 -16.51 -3.88
CA PRO A 21 -10.73 -15.59 -4.81
C PRO A 21 -10.11 -14.35 -4.17
N PHE A 22 -10.48 -14.04 -2.93
CA PHE A 22 -9.87 -12.99 -2.11
C PHE A 22 -9.43 -13.60 -0.78
N GLY A 23 -8.14 -13.49 -0.46
CA GLY A 23 -7.54 -14.16 0.69
C GLY A 23 -6.03 -14.25 0.57
N GLU A 24 -5.44 -15.30 1.13
CA GLU A 24 -3.99 -15.49 1.12
C GLU A 24 -3.38 -15.59 -0.28
N GLU A 25 -4.10 -16.11 -1.28
CA GLU A 25 -3.57 -16.18 -2.65
C GLU A 25 -3.28 -14.80 -3.22
N THR A 26 -4.07 -13.78 -2.88
CA THR A 26 -3.82 -12.39 -3.32
C THR A 26 -2.49 -11.87 -2.73
N LEU A 27 -2.20 -12.19 -1.46
CA LEU A 27 -0.90 -11.84 -0.87
C LEU A 27 0.24 -12.61 -1.55
N TYR A 28 0.05 -13.90 -1.85
CA TYR A 28 1.06 -14.72 -2.50
C TYR A 28 1.34 -14.29 -3.95
N GLU A 29 0.32 -13.91 -4.72
CA GLU A 29 0.48 -13.33 -6.05
C GLU A 29 1.36 -12.08 -6.00
N VAL A 30 1.05 -11.14 -5.10
CA VAL A 30 1.80 -9.89 -4.96
C VAL A 30 3.23 -10.14 -4.42
N MET A 31 3.42 -11.09 -3.51
CA MET A 31 4.76 -11.48 -3.05
C MET A 31 5.65 -11.95 -4.21
N ALA A 32 5.13 -12.83 -5.07
CA ALA A 32 5.87 -13.39 -6.20
C ALA A 32 6.09 -12.38 -7.32
N GLU A 33 5.10 -11.54 -7.61
CA GLU A 33 5.11 -10.69 -8.79
C GLU A 33 5.64 -9.28 -8.52
N THR A 34 5.50 -8.77 -7.29
CA THR A 34 5.88 -7.39 -6.92
C THR A 34 7.04 -7.36 -5.92
N TYR A 35 6.85 -7.86 -4.70
CA TYR A 35 7.78 -7.59 -3.60
C TYR A 35 9.12 -8.30 -3.77
N LEU A 36 9.11 -9.58 -4.15
CA LEU A 36 10.33 -10.34 -4.37
C LEU A 36 11.10 -9.83 -5.59
N PRO A 37 10.47 -9.61 -6.77
CA PRO A 37 11.16 -8.99 -7.90
C PRO A 37 11.71 -7.60 -7.59
N LEU A 38 11.00 -6.79 -6.79
CA LEU A 38 11.48 -5.47 -6.37
C LEU A 38 12.73 -5.58 -5.48
N ALA A 39 12.73 -6.49 -4.50
CA ALA A 39 13.90 -6.75 -3.67
C ALA A 39 15.11 -7.18 -4.51
N GLN A 40 14.91 -8.08 -5.47
CA GLN A 40 15.96 -8.51 -6.39
C GLN A 40 16.45 -7.38 -7.31
N ALA A 41 15.55 -6.52 -7.79
CA ALA A 41 15.91 -5.36 -8.61
C ALA A 41 16.80 -4.38 -7.82
N LEU A 42 16.49 -4.15 -6.55
CA LEU A 42 17.34 -3.35 -5.66
C LEU A 42 18.72 -4.01 -5.49
N ASP A 43 18.80 -5.31 -5.23
CA ASP A 43 20.10 -5.98 -5.11
C ASP A 43 20.92 -5.93 -6.42
N ARG A 44 20.27 -6.06 -7.60
CA ARG A 44 20.94 -5.89 -8.90
C ARG A 44 21.47 -4.48 -9.12
N LEU A 45 20.64 -3.46 -8.86
CA LEU A 45 21.06 -2.05 -8.98
C LEU A 45 22.22 -1.73 -8.05
N TRP A 46 22.19 -2.27 -6.83
CA TRP A 46 23.28 -2.12 -5.86
C TRP A 46 24.56 -2.79 -6.33
N ALA A 47 24.47 -4.03 -6.81
CA ALA A 47 25.62 -4.78 -7.31
C ALA A 47 26.29 -4.09 -8.52
N ASP A 48 25.49 -3.47 -9.38
CA ASP A 48 25.96 -2.73 -10.55
C ASP A 48 26.44 -1.30 -10.23
N GLY A 49 26.34 -0.87 -8.97
CA GLY A 49 26.73 0.49 -8.56
C GLY A 49 25.80 1.60 -9.09
N VAL A 50 24.55 1.27 -9.41
CA VAL A 50 23.53 2.22 -9.89
C VAL A 50 22.74 2.76 -8.69
N PRO A 51 22.83 4.07 -8.37
CA PRO A 51 22.03 4.66 -7.31
C PRO A 51 20.53 4.55 -7.63
N ALA A 52 19.76 4.05 -6.68
CA ALA A 52 18.31 3.87 -6.82
C ALA A 52 17.54 4.41 -5.60
N PRO A 53 17.67 5.71 -5.27
CA PRO A 53 17.07 6.31 -4.08
C PRO A 53 15.54 6.32 -4.17
N LEU A 54 14.94 5.24 -3.69
CA LEU A 54 13.51 4.95 -3.74
C LEU A 54 12.90 5.13 -2.35
N THR A 55 11.69 5.66 -2.27
CA THR A 55 10.90 5.66 -1.03
C THR A 55 9.85 4.56 -1.11
N ILE A 56 9.77 3.67 -0.13
CA ILE A 56 8.78 2.59 -0.08
C ILE A 56 7.98 2.68 1.21
N GLY A 57 6.68 2.88 1.11
CA GLY A 57 5.73 2.69 2.20
C GLY A 57 5.42 1.22 2.36
N LEU A 58 5.74 0.65 3.52
CA LEU A 58 5.32 -0.69 3.88
C LEU A 58 4.32 -0.57 5.02
N THR A 59 3.05 -0.87 4.75
CA THR A 59 2.03 -0.79 5.79
C THR A 59 2.32 -1.78 6.92
N PRO A 60 2.13 -1.40 8.19
CA PRO A 60 2.42 -2.27 9.33
C PRO A 60 1.73 -3.63 9.21
N ILE A 61 0.45 -3.67 8.84
CA ILE A 61 -0.30 -4.92 8.68
C ILE A 61 0.26 -5.83 7.58
N LEU A 62 0.81 -5.28 6.50
CA LEU A 62 1.50 -6.06 5.47
C LEU A 62 2.80 -6.64 6.05
N VAL A 63 3.60 -5.84 6.74
CA VAL A 63 4.87 -6.31 7.32
C VAL A 63 4.64 -7.41 8.36
N GLU A 64 3.59 -7.33 9.18
CA GLU A 64 3.21 -8.40 10.10
C GLU A 64 2.94 -9.72 9.36
N GLN A 65 2.21 -9.68 8.24
CA GLN A 65 1.91 -10.87 7.45
C GLN A 65 3.14 -11.42 6.73
N LEU A 66 3.98 -10.57 6.14
CA LEU A 66 5.20 -11.01 5.45
C LEU A 66 6.24 -11.64 6.40
N ALA A 67 6.22 -11.25 7.67
CA ALA A 67 7.06 -11.81 8.73
C ALA A 67 6.45 -13.05 9.41
N ASP A 68 5.22 -13.43 9.07
CA ASP A 68 4.52 -14.55 9.68
C ASP A 68 4.96 -15.90 9.07
N ALA A 69 5.24 -16.88 9.94
CA ALA A 69 5.77 -18.17 9.52
C ALA A 69 4.77 -18.99 8.69
N ASP A 70 3.47 -18.89 8.98
CA ASP A 70 2.44 -19.62 8.24
C ASP A 70 2.27 -19.02 6.83
N VAL A 71 2.33 -17.69 6.72
CA VAL A 71 2.32 -16.98 5.42
C VAL A 71 3.56 -17.35 4.60
N GLN A 72 4.75 -17.37 5.21
CA GLN A 72 5.99 -17.77 4.51
C GLN A 72 5.91 -19.22 4.01
N GLN A 73 5.39 -20.14 4.83
CA GLN A 73 5.21 -21.53 4.42
C GLN A 73 4.13 -21.67 3.35
N GLY A 74 3.02 -20.94 3.48
CA GLY A 74 1.93 -20.89 2.51
C GLY A 74 2.39 -20.39 1.15
N PHE A 75 3.19 -19.32 1.12
CA PHE A 75 3.80 -18.79 -0.09
C PHE A 75 4.73 -19.83 -0.75
N ALA A 76 5.57 -20.54 0.02
CA ALA A 76 6.43 -21.57 -0.53
C ALA A 76 5.63 -22.69 -1.21
N ARG A 77 4.53 -23.15 -0.57
CA ARG A 77 3.61 -24.13 -1.16
C ARG A 77 2.92 -23.60 -2.42
N TYR A 78 2.49 -22.35 -2.39
CA TYR A 78 1.85 -21.67 -3.53
C TYR A 78 2.80 -21.57 -4.73
N ALA A 79 4.04 -21.10 -4.51
CA ALA A 79 5.03 -20.96 -5.57
C ALA A 79 5.45 -22.32 -6.17
N GLU A 80 5.54 -23.36 -5.35
CA GLU A 80 5.79 -24.73 -5.81
C GLU A 80 4.65 -25.24 -6.71
N ASP A 81 3.38 -25.07 -6.29
CA ASP A 81 2.20 -25.39 -7.12
C ASP A 81 2.24 -24.64 -8.46
N ARG A 82 2.53 -23.33 -8.44
CA ARG A 82 2.63 -22.53 -9.66
C ARG A 82 3.77 -22.97 -10.57
N ARG A 83 4.89 -23.41 -10.03
CA ARG A 83 6.00 -24.00 -10.80
C ARG A 83 5.57 -25.30 -11.50
N GLU A 84 4.86 -26.18 -10.79
CA GLU A 84 4.35 -27.43 -11.38
C GLU A 84 3.35 -27.16 -12.51
N ARG A 85 2.45 -26.19 -12.32
CA ARG A 85 1.53 -25.73 -13.36
C ARG A 85 2.26 -25.16 -14.58
N ALA A 86 3.30 -24.34 -14.35
CA ALA A 86 4.11 -23.80 -15.43
C ALA A 86 4.87 -24.88 -16.20
N ARG A 87 5.32 -25.95 -15.52
CA ARG A 87 5.93 -27.12 -16.17
C ARG A 87 4.92 -27.86 -17.04
N SER A 88 3.71 -28.09 -16.53
CA SER A 88 2.62 -28.68 -17.30
C SER A 88 2.30 -27.85 -18.54
N ASP A 89 2.19 -26.52 -18.42
CA ASP A 89 1.92 -25.63 -19.55
C ASP A 89 3.02 -25.68 -20.61
N LEU A 90 4.29 -25.76 -20.21
CA LEU A 90 5.39 -25.89 -21.15
C LEU A 90 5.32 -27.20 -21.95
N GLU A 91 4.83 -28.28 -21.33
CA GLU A 91 4.59 -29.54 -22.04
C GLU A 91 3.39 -29.43 -23.00
N ARG A 92 2.27 -28.85 -22.54
CA ARG A 92 1.05 -28.68 -23.35
C ARG A 92 1.26 -27.76 -24.55
N TYR A 93 2.05 -26.70 -24.39
CA TYR A 93 2.27 -25.67 -25.40
C TYR A 93 3.51 -25.87 -26.26
N ARG A 94 4.24 -26.98 -26.09
CA ARG A 94 5.45 -27.29 -26.85
C ARG A 94 5.16 -27.35 -28.36
N GLY A 95 5.98 -26.64 -29.14
CA GLY A 95 5.86 -26.52 -30.60
C GLY A 95 4.76 -25.56 -31.06
N GLY A 96 4.06 -24.89 -30.13
CA GLY A 96 2.97 -23.95 -30.42
C GLY A 96 3.32 -22.49 -30.13
N GLU A 97 2.38 -21.59 -30.42
CA GLU A 97 2.57 -20.13 -30.28
C GLU A 97 2.75 -19.66 -28.83
N LEU A 98 2.36 -20.47 -27.84
CA LEU A 98 2.47 -20.16 -26.41
C LEU A 98 3.73 -20.75 -25.74
N GLU A 99 4.56 -21.51 -26.47
CA GLU A 99 5.75 -22.17 -25.91
C GLU A 99 6.71 -21.18 -25.24
N ALA A 100 6.99 -20.04 -25.89
CA ALA A 100 7.90 -19.02 -25.37
C ALA A 100 7.39 -18.44 -24.04
N SER A 101 6.08 -18.17 -23.95
CA SER A 101 5.43 -17.70 -22.74
C SER A 101 5.46 -18.75 -21.62
N ALA A 102 5.16 -20.02 -21.94
CA ALA A 102 5.18 -21.11 -20.97
C ALA A 102 6.61 -21.36 -20.43
N ALA A 103 7.61 -21.33 -21.30
CA ALA A 103 9.01 -21.45 -20.92
C ALA A 103 9.46 -20.29 -20.03
N PHE A 104 8.97 -19.07 -20.31
CA PHE A 104 9.19 -17.91 -19.45
C PHE A 104 8.54 -18.08 -18.07
N GLN A 105 7.28 -18.52 -18.00
CA GLN A 105 6.59 -18.77 -16.73
C GLN A 105 7.32 -19.80 -15.87
N LEU A 106 7.81 -20.90 -16.46
CA LEU A 106 8.56 -21.90 -15.71
C LEU A 106 9.84 -21.29 -15.10
N ARG A 107 10.62 -20.54 -15.89
CA ARG A 107 11.82 -19.85 -15.39
C ARG A 107 11.49 -18.83 -14.31
N PHE A 108 10.38 -18.10 -14.46
CA PHE A 108 9.93 -17.14 -13.46
C PHE A 108 9.67 -17.83 -12.12
N TRP A 109 8.90 -18.92 -12.09
CA TRP A 109 8.59 -19.62 -10.84
C TRP A 109 9.79 -20.36 -10.23
N GLU A 110 10.70 -20.89 -11.05
CA GLU A 110 11.98 -21.43 -10.58
C GLU A 110 12.83 -20.33 -9.91
N GLY A 111 12.92 -19.15 -10.55
CA GLY A 111 13.60 -17.98 -9.99
C GLY A 111 12.96 -17.45 -8.71
N THR A 112 11.63 -17.41 -8.65
CA THR A 112 10.87 -16.99 -7.47
C THR A 112 11.17 -17.87 -6.26
N LEU A 113 11.15 -19.19 -6.41
CA LEU A 113 11.47 -20.11 -5.32
C LEU A 113 12.94 -19.96 -4.86
N ALA A 114 13.88 -19.93 -5.80
CA ALA A 114 15.29 -19.76 -5.48
C ALA A 114 15.55 -18.45 -4.72
N ALA A 115 15.00 -17.34 -5.21
CA ALA A 115 15.17 -16.03 -4.60
C ALA A 115 14.51 -15.94 -3.21
N PHE A 116 13.36 -16.58 -3.01
CA PHE A 116 12.71 -16.58 -1.70
C PHE A 116 13.55 -17.32 -0.65
N GLU A 117 14.18 -18.44 -1.03
CA GLU A 117 15.10 -19.16 -0.15
C GLU A 117 16.42 -18.39 0.07
N GLU A 118 16.97 -17.73 -0.96
CA GLU A 118 18.16 -16.89 -0.84
C GLU A 118 17.98 -15.71 0.14
N LEU A 119 16.74 -15.24 0.32
CA LEU A 119 16.39 -14.21 1.31
C LEU A 119 16.12 -14.77 2.71
N ASP A 120 16.37 -16.08 2.96
CA ASP A 120 15.96 -16.80 4.16
C ASP A 120 14.45 -16.62 4.44
N ARG A 121 13.64 -16.47 3.38
CA ARG A 121 12.20 -16.19 3.43
C ARG A 121 11.82 -14.88 4.15
N ASP A 122 12.79 -14.01 4.42
CA ASP A 122 12.62 -12.75 5.17
C ASP A 122 12.58 -11.52 4.23
N LEU A 123 11.42 -11.33 3.58
CA LEU A 123 11.17 -10.15 2.73
C LEU A 123 11.30 -8.81 3.48
N PRO A 124 10.71 -8.63 4.69
CA PRO A 124 10.94 -7.41 5.48
C PRO A 124 12.44 -7.17 5.78
N GLY A 125 13.19 -8.24 6.08
CA GLY A 125 14.63 -8.19 6.27
C GLY A 125 15.40 -7.76 5.02
N ALA A 126 14.96 -8.17 3.82
CA ALA A 126 15.55 -7.72 2.56
C ALA A 126 15.42 -6.20 2.39
N PHE A 127 14.22 -5.65 2.59
CA PHE A 127 14.00 -4.20 2.55
C PHE A 127 14.78 -3.46 3.66
N ARG A 128 14.87 -4.04 4.87
CA ARG A 128 15.72 -3.50 5.93
C ARG A 128 17.18 -3.38 5.50
N ARG A 129 17.73 -4.42 4.84
CA ARG A 129 19.11 -4.42 4.33
C ARG A 129 19.30 -3.34 3.26
N ALA A 130 18.37 -3.20 2.32
CA ALA A 130 18.41 -2.15 1.31
C ALA A 130 18.39 -0.74 1.93
N GLN A 131 17.55 -0.51 2.95
CA GLN A 131 17.54 0.74 3.71
C GLN A 131 18.86 0.99 4.45
N ALA A 132 19.41 -0.02 5.12
CA ALA A 132 20.66 0.10 5.88
C ALA A 132 21.87 0.46 4.99
N ARG A 133 21.85 0.06 3.70
CA ARG A 133 22.84 0.44 2.70
C ARG A 133 22.64 1.86 2.14
N GLY A 134 21.55 2.54 2.50
CA GLY A 134 21.18 3.87 2.00
C GLY A 134 20.62 3.86 0.57
N GLN A 135 20.28 2.69 0.03
CA GLN A 135 19.73 2.58 -1.31
C GLN A 135 18.27 3.03 -1.36
N ILE A 136 17.49 2.71 -0.32
CA ILE A 136 16.09 3.10 -0.22
C ILE A 136 15.80 3.78 1.11
N GLU A 137 14.66 4.42 1.18
CA GLU A 137 14.01 4.84 2.41
C GLU A 137 12.71 4.06 2.60
N LEU A 138 12.49 3.53 3.80
CA LEU A 138 11.22 2.94 4.21
C LEU A 138 10.42 3.94 5.03
N VAL A 139 9.14 4.07 4.70
CA VAL A 139 8.16 4.86 5.47
C VAL A 139 7.08 3.94 6.02
N THR A 140 6.48 4.33 7.14
CA THR A 140 5.38 3.58 7.79
C THR A 140 4.02 4.13 7.36
N SER A 141 2.95 3.51 7.84
CA SER A 141 1.57 4.00 7.73
C SER A 141 0.79 3.69 9.02
N SER A 142 -0.53 3.89 9.00
CA SER A 142 -1.46 3.48 10.06
C SER A 142 -1.41 1.97 10.21
N ALA A 143 -1.53 1.44 11.43
CA ALA A 143 -1.40 0.03 11.75
C ALA A 143 -2.08 -0.90 10.73
N THR A 144 -3.34 -0.63 10.41
CA THR A 144 -4.15 -1.40 9.47
C THR A 144 -4.68 -0.56 8.33
N HIS A 145 -3.96 0.51 7.98
CA HIS A 145 -4.37 1.43 6.92
C HIS A 145 -5.74 2.09 7.17
N GLY A 146 -6.07 2.36 8.45
CA GLY A 146 -7.35 2.98 8.80
C GLY A 146 -7.54 4.39 8.24
N TYR A 147 -8.74 4.68 7.73
CA TYR A 147 -9.05 5.93 7.03
C TYR A 147 -9.09 7.13 7.98
N SER A 148 -7.96 7.83 8.05
CA SER A 148 -7.61 8.75 9.16
C SER A 148 -8.61 9.89 9.42
N PRO A 149 -9.19 10.55 8.39
CA PRO A 149 -10.18 11.62 8.60
C PRO A 149 -11.46 11.18 9.32
N LEU A 150 -11.86 9.91 9.17
CA LEU A 150 -13.17 9.41 9.59
C LEU A 150 -13.15 8.58 10.87
N LEU A 151 -11.98 8.19 11.40
CA LEU A 151 -11.89 7.55 12.72
C LEU A 151 -12.52 8.46 13.78
N GLY A 152 -13.40 7.90 14.61
CA GLY A 152 -14.35 8.65 15.42
C GLY A 152 -13.72 9.36 16.61
N TYR A 153 -12.64 8.78 17.15
CA TYR A 153 -11.97 9.27 18.36
C TYR A 153 -10.50 9.63 18.11
N PRO A 154 -9.99 10.73 18.69
CA PRO A 154 -8.56 11.06 18.69
C PRO A 154 -7.66 9.91 19.17
N GLU A 155 -8.10 9.16 20.18
CA GLU A 155 -7.40 8.02 20.74
C GLU A 155 -7.23 6.87 19.73
N ALA A 156 -8.26 6.60 18.92
CA ALA A 156 -8.20 5.58 17.87
C ALA A 156 -7.20 5.96 16.77
N LEU A 157 -7.24 7.20 16.29
CA LEU A 157 -6.25 7.70 15.32
C LEU A 157 -4.82 7.68 15.90
N ALA A 158 -4.65 8.09 17.16
CA ALA A 158 -3.34 8.02 17.83
C ALA A 158 -2.85 6.58 17.96
N ALA A 159 -3.74 5.63 18.28
CA ALA A 159 -3.41 4.20 18.37
C ALA A 159 -3.00 3.61 17.03
N GLN A 160 -3.69 3.96 15.93
CA GLN A 160 -3.33 3.57 14.56
C GLN A 160 -1.93 4.05 14.18
N VAL A 161 -1.64 5.35 14.37
CA VAL A 161 -0.34 5.95 14.05
C VAL A 161 0.78 5.35 14.90
N ARG A 162 0.60 5.31 16.23
CA ARG A 162 1.65 4.86 17.16
C ARG A 162 1.91 3.37 17.09
N THR A 163 0.89 2.55 16.82
CA THR A 163 1.09 1.12 16.56
C THR A 163 1.88 0.94 15.27
N GLY A 164 1.60 1.72 14.22
CA GLY A 164 2.39 1.68 12.99
C GLY A 164 3.86 2.05 13.21
N VAL A 165 4.13 3.15 13.91
CA VAL A 165 5.50 3.55 14.29
C VAL A 165 6.20 2.47 15.12
N HIS A 166 5.52 1.86 16.08
CA HIS A 166 6.08 0.79 16.89
C HIS A 166 6.41 -0.46 16.07
N THR A 167 5.51 -0.89 15.19
CA THR A 167 5.74 -2.02 14.27
C THR A 167 6.92 -1.75 13.35
N TYR A 168 7.03 -0.54 12.79
CA TYR A 168 8.19 -0.14 11.99
C TYR A 168 9.50 -0.28 12.77
N ARG A 169 9.58 0.26 14.00
CA ARG A 169 10.77 0.12 14.86
C ARG A 169 11.13 -1.33 15.12
N ARG A 170 10.12 -2.17 15.37
CA ARG A 170 10.30 -3.60 15.68
C ARG A 170 10.97 -4.34 14.51
N HIS A 171 10.55 -4.08 13.28
CA HIS A 171 11.08 -4.77 12.10
C HIS A 171 12.38 -4.13 11.58
N PHE A 172 12.41 -2.81 11.45
CA PHE A 172 13.48 -2.08 10.76
C PHE A 172 14.57 -1.50 11.68
N ARG A 173 14.37 -1.54 13.00
CA ARG A 173 15.35 -1.15 14.03
C ARG A 173 15.78 0.31 14.00
N VAL A 174 15.00 1.16 13.35
CA VAL A 174 15.17 2.62 13.28
C VAL A 174 13.83 3.32 13.46
N GLU A 175 13.88 4.62 13.72
CA GLU A 175 12.71 5.50 13.79
C GLU A 175 12.22 5.88 12.38
N PRO A 176 10.92 5.76 12.07
CA PRO A 176 10.40 6.28 10.82
C PRO A 176 10.30 7.81 10.89
N LEU A 177 10.68 8.48 9.80
CA LEU A 177 10.45 9.93 9.65
C LEU A 177 9.32 10.23 8.67
N GLY A 178 9.14 9.38 7.65
CA GLY A 178 8.06 9.50 6.69
C GLY A 178 6.84 8.66 7.04
N TYR A 179 5.68 9.12 6.58
CA TYR A 179 4.40 8.46 6.75
C TYR A 179 3.59 8.47 5.47
N TRP A 180 3.09 7.30 5.05
CA TRP A 180 2.02 7.23 4.06
C TRP A 180 0.68 7.36 4.77
N LEU A 181 -0.02 8.47 4.54
CA LEU A 181 -1.40 8.63 4.96
C LEU A 181 -2.26 7.64 4.18
N PRO A 182 -3.03 6.75 4.83
CA PRO A 182 -3.96 5.88 4.12
C PRO A 182 -4.82 6.70 3.16
N GLU A 183 -4.76 6.35 1.88
CA GLU A 183 -5.48 7.02 0.80
C GLU A 183 -5.11 8.50 0.56
N MET A 184 -3.93 8.91 1.02
CA MET A 184 -3.57 10.33 1.16
C MET A 184 -4.66 11.15 1.88
N ALA A 185 -5.46 10.49 2.73
CA ALA A 185 -6.64 11.08 3.33
C ALA A 185 -6.24 11.96 4.50
N TYR A 186 -6.57 13.23 4.39
CA TYR A 186 -6.14 14.27 5.32
C TYR A 186 -7.33 15.11 5.77
N ARG A 187 -7.29 15.53 7.05
CA ARG A 187 -8.22 16.48 7.66
C ARG A 187 -7.40 17.48 8.49
N PRO A 188 -7.53 18.80 8.26
CA PRO A 188 -6.91 19.82 9.10
C PRO A 188 -7.60 19.92 10.47
N ALA A 189 -6.99 20.67 11.39
CA ALA A 189 -7.64 20.99 12.66
C ALA A 189 -8.94 21.79 12.42
N GLY A 190 -10.00 21.47 13.16
CA GLY A 190 -11.28 22.14 12.97
C GLY A 190 -12.45 21.49 13.69
N LEU A 191 -13.62 22.12 13.58
CA LEU A 191 -14.88 21.56 14.04
C LEU A 191 -15.23 20.35 13.19
N TRP A 192 -15.31 19.17 13.81
CA TRP A 192 -15.68 17.94 13.14
C TRP A 192 -17.04 17.46 13.63
N THR A 193 -17.89 17.06 12.69
CA THR A 193 -19.20 16.45 12.96
C THR A 193 -19.17 15.01 12.43
N PRO A 194 -19.43 14.01 13.28
CA PRO A 194 -19.46 12.63 12.85
C PRO A 194 -20.49 12.39 11.75
N PRO A 195 -20.17 11.63 10.69
CA PRO A 195 -21.07 11.39 9.58
C PRO A 195 -22.21 10.39 9.90
N VAL A 196 -22.08 9.66 11.01
CA VAL A 196 -23.10 8.77 11.59
C VAL A 196 -23.09 8.91 13.13
N PRO A 197 -24.20 8.57 13.83
CA PRO A 197 -24.24 8.68 15.29
C PRO A 197 -23.16 7.86 15.99
N GLY A 198 -22.59 8.41 17.07
CA GLY A 198 -21.61 7.74 17.93
C GLY A 198 -20.70 8.74 18.62
N PRO A 199 -19.58 9.15 18.00
CA PRO A 199 -18.62 10.08 18.61
C PRO A 199 -19.23 11.47 18.83
N PRO A 200 -18.68 12.28 19.75
CA PRO A 200 -19.13 13.65 19.93
C PRO A 200 -18.65 14.56 18.78
N ALA A 201 -19.51 15.49 18.34
CA ALA A 201 -19.06 16.61 17.52
C ALA A 201 -18.21 17.57 18.36
N GLY A 202 -17.17 18.15 17.78
CA GLY A 202 -16.27 19.03 18.52
C GLY A 202 -15.02 19.41 17.75
N MET A 203 -14.19 20.24 18.38
CA MET A 203 -12.88 20.61 17.84
C MET A 203 -11.96 19.39 17.85
N ARG A 204 -11.35 19.07 16.71
CA ARG A 204 -10.36 18.00 16.59
C ARG A 204 -9.02 18.57 16.10
N PRO A 205 -7.89 18.05 16.59
CA PRO A 205 -6.59 18.29 15.98
C PRO A 205 -6.56 17.79 14.53
N GLY A 206 -5.71 18.42 13.73
CA GLY A 206 -5.39 17.98 12.38
C GLY A 206 -4.68 16.62 12.41
N VAL A 207 -4.84 15.84 11.34
CA VAL A 207 -4.16 14.53 11.21
C VAL A 207 -2.64 14.71 11.36
N ASP A 208 -2.09 15.79 10.82
CA ASP A 208 -0.68 16.17 10.88
C ASP A 208 -0.16 16.37 12.31
N GLU A 209 -0.98 16.86 13.24
CA GLU A 209 -0.60 17.01 14.65
C GLU A 209 -0.34 15.64 15.31
N PHE A 210 -1.19 14.64 15.02
CA PHE A 210 -0.98 13.27 15.51
C PHE A 210 0.31 12.65 14.94
N LEU A 211 0.65 12.97 13.68
CA LEU A 211 1.89 12.49 13.06
C LEU A 211 3.12 13.15 13.70
N MET A 212 3.10 14.47 13.88
CA MET A 212 4.19 15.22 14.52
C MET A 212 4.46 14.73 15.94
N ASP A 213 3.40 14.48 16.71
CA ASP A 213 3.47 13.92 18.07
C ASP A 213 4.02 12.49 18.13
N ALA A 214 3.87 11.72 17.05
CA ALA A 214 4.43 10.38 16.93
C ALA A 214 5.91 10.39 16.50
N GLY A 215 6.49 11.56 16.24
CA GLY A 215 7.88 11.72 15.80
C GLY A 215 8.06 11.75 14.28
N LEU A 216 6.97 11.67 13.52
CA LEU A 216 7.00 11.73 12.05
C LEU A 216 7.21 13.19 11.59
N ARG A 217 7.76 13.37 10.40
CA ARG A 217 8.24 14.67 9.90
C ARG A 217 7.72 15.02 8.52
N TYR A 218 7.30 14.03 7.74
CA TYR A 218 6.67 14.30 6.46
C TYR A 218 5.68 13.22 6.03
N ALA A 219 4.78 13.61 5.14
CA ALA A 219 3.84 12.71 4.48
C ALA A 219 3.59 13.14 3.03
N PHE A 220 2.67 12.46 2.36
CA PHE A 220 2.32 12.69 0.95
C PHE A 220 0.87 13.14 0.84
N THR A 221 0.57 13.94 -0.17
CA THR A 221 -0.80 14.41 -0.50
C THR A 221 -1.03 14.40 -2.01
N ASP A 222 -2.29 14.46 -2.43
CA ASP A 222 -2.62 14.58 -3.86
C ASP A 222 -2.50 16.04 -4.32
N ALA A 223 -2.12 16.24 -5.59
CA ALA A 223 -2.07 17.57 -6.20
C ALA A 223 -3.40 18.34 -6.06
N ALA A 224 -4.55 17.65 -6.08
CA ALA A 224 -5.86 18.27 -5.92
C ALA A 224 -6.03 19.01 -4.58
N LEU A 225 -5.39 18.55 -3.49
CA LEU A 225 -5.46 19.24 -2.20
C LEU A 225 -4.59 20.50 -2.17
N VAL A 226 -3.63 20.62 -3.08
CA VAL A 226 -2.67 21.74 -3.14
C VAL A 226 -3.16 22.86 -4.07
N GLU A 227 -3.73 22.47 -5.22
CA GLU A 227 -4.10 23.40 -6.29
C GLU A 227 -5.60 23.51 -6.52
N GLY A 228 -6.40 22.61 -5.93
CA GLY A 228 -7.78 22.39 -6.30
C GLY A 228 -7.91 21.49 -7.55
N GLY A 229 -9.14 21.35 -8.05
CA GLY A 229 -9.47 20.45 -9.15
C GLY A 229 -9.69 19.00 -8.69
N GLU A 230 -9.92 18.11 -9.65
CA GLU A 230 -10.19 16.69 -9.36
C GLU A 230 -8.88 15.87 -9.33
N PRO A 231 -8.73 14.89 -8.41
CA PRO A 231 -7.56 14.02 -8.41
C PRO A 231 -7.45 13.16 -9.67
N ALA A 232 -6.21 12.90 -10.07
CA ALA A 232 -5.87 11.86 -11.04
C ALA A 232 -5.87 10.47 -10.38
N GLY A 233 -6.85 10.19 -9.51
CA GLY A 233 -6.89 9.00 -8.67
C GLY A 233 -6.70 7.68 -9.45
N PRO A 234 -6.41 6.55 -8.78
CA PRO A 234 -6.16 5.26 -9.44
C PRO A 234 -7.25 4.82 -10.40
N TYR A 235 -8.47 5.26 -10.12
CA TYR A 235 -9.68 4.91 -10.85
C TYR A 235 -10.34 6.13 -11.51
N GLY A 236 -9.72 7.31 -11.40
CA GLY A 236 -10.21 8.56 -11.94
C GLY A 236 -9.75 8.79 -13.39
N ARG A 237 -10.64 9.31 -14.23
CA ARG A 237 -10.30 9.75 -15.60
C ARG A 237 -9.97 11.24 -15.61
N SER A 238 -8.87 11.66 -14.99
CA SER A 238 -8.44 13.05 -15.16
C SER A 238 -7.69 13.19 -16.48
N ASN A 239 -8.09 14.13 -17.32
CA ASN A 239 -7.38 14.50 -18.56
C ASN A 239 -6.56 15.79 -18.41
N GLU A 240 -6.52 16.37 -17.21
CA GLU A 240 -5.79 17.60 -16.93
C GLU A 240 -4.29 17.31 -16.78
N ARG A 241 -3.50 17.87 -17.70
CA ARG A 241 -2.04 17.69 -17.71
C ARG A 241 -1.29 18.83 -17.05
N ASP A 242 -1.82 20.04 -17.06
CA ASP A 242 -1.10 21.19 -16.52
C ASP A 242 -1.24 21.20 -14.99
N GLU A 243 -0.11 21.00 -14.31
CA GLU A 243 0.04 21.20 -12.87
C GLU A 243 0.83 22.49 -12.62
N GLY A 244 0.43 23.22 -11.58
CA GLY A 244 1.08 24.47 -11.19
C GLY A 244 2.34 24.24 -10.38
N ASP A 245 3.06 25.34 -10.12
CA ASP A 245 4.34 25.30 -9.42
C ASP A 245 4.24 24.76 -7.98
N ARG A 246 3.05 24.81 -7.35
CA ARG A 246 2.91 24.44 -5.93
C ARG A 246 3.06 22.94 -5.71
N VAL A 247 2.63 22.12 -6.67
CA VAL A 247 2.81 20.66 -6.64
C VAL A 247 4.30 20.29 -6.61
N HIS A 248 5.15 21.11 -7.24
CA HIS A 248 6.59 20.88 -7.32
C HIS A 248 7.40 21.48 -6.17
N ARG A 249 6.74 21.77 -5.04
CA ARG A 249 7.40 22.36 -3.86
C ARG A 249 7.19 21.47 -2.65
N VAL A 250 8.17 21.48 -1.75
CA VAL A 250 7.95 21.01 -0.39
C VAL A 250 6.95 21.96 0.26
N LEU A 251 5.91 21.42 0.88
CA LEU A 251 4.93 22.21 1.63
C LEU A 251 5.22 22.04 3.12
N GLU A 252 4.97 23.08 3.92
CA GLU A 252 5.06 22.99 5.39
C GLU A 252 3.72 23.43 6.00
N LEU A 253 3.08 22.50 6.71
CA LEU A 253 1.81 22.74 7.38
C LEU A 253 2.02 23.56 8.67
N PRO A 254 0.96 24.17 9.24
CA PRO A 254 1.07 24.92 10.49
C PRO A 254 1.67 24.14 11.68
N SER A 255 1.51 22.81 11.71
CA SER A 255 2.11 21.93 12.71
C SER A 255 3.64 21.76 12.55
N GLY A 256 4.20 22.16 11.40
CA GLY A 256 5.58 21.90 11.00
C GLY A 256 5.78 20.61 10.20
N LEU A 257 4.71 19.81 9.98
CA LEU A 257 4.78 18.64 9.12
C LEU A 257 5.05 19.05 7.66
N ARG A 258 6.00 18.39 6.99
CA ARG A 258 6.27 18.62 5.58
C ARG A 258 5.44 17.71 4.68
N MET A 259 4.97 18.22 3.54
CA MET A 259 4.20 17.43 2.58
C MET A 259 4.84 17.48 1.20
N LEU A 260 4.79 16.35 0.49
CA LEU A 260 5.09 16.26 -0.94
C LEU A 260 3.80 15.94 -1.69
N ALA A 261 3.54 16.67 -2.77
CA ALA A 261 2.36 16.50 -3.58
C ALA A 261 2.65 15.55 -4.76
N ARG A 262 1.76 14.57 -4.97
CA ARG A 262 1.82 13.65 -6.09
C ARG A 262 1.61 14.40 -7.42
N SER A 263 2.57 14.31 -8.33
CA SER A 263 2.47 14.89 -9.68
C SER A 263 1.42 14.17 -10.53
N ARG A 264 0.52 14.95 -11.13
CA ARG A 264 -0.50 14.46 -12.07
C ARG A 264 0.17 13.98 -13.34
N GLU A 265 1.15 14.72 -13.87
CA GLU A 265 1.81 14.39 -15.12
C GLU A 265 2.52 13.03 -15.08
N THR A 266 3.29 12.77 -14.02
CA THR A 266 3.93 11.46 -13.85
C THR A 266 2.91 10.35 -13.60
N SER A 267 1.80 10.67 -12.93
CA SER A 267 0.73 9.72 -12.67
C SER A 267 0.03 9.30 -13.95
N LEU A 268 -0.27 10.25 -14.83
CA LEU A 268 -1.03 10.03 -16.06
C LEU A 268 -0.33 9.09 -17.04
N VAL A 269 0.98 9.19 -17.22
CA VAL A 269 1.73 8.31 -18.15
C VAL A 269 1.88 6.87 -17.65
N VAL A 270 1.57 6.61 -16.38
CA VAL A 270 1.61 5.26 -15.79
C VAL A 270 0.20 4.72 -15.55
N TRP A 271 -0.70 5.51 -14.98
CA TRP A 271 -2.02 5.06 -14.52
C TRP A 271 -3.17 5.31 -15.49
N SER A 272 -2.98 6.14 -16.53
CA SER A 272 -4.08 6.39 -17.48
C SER A 272 -4.52 5.10 -18.17
N ALA A 273 -5.80 4.78 -18.07
CA ALA A 273 -6.39 3.68 -18.83
C ALA A 273 -6.24 3.89 -20.36
N ASP A 274 -6.15 5.14 -20.81
CA ASP A 274 -6.14 5.50 -22.23
C ASP A 274 -4.75 5.68 -22.84
N TYR A 275 -3.72 5.95 -22.03
CA TYR A 275 -2.36 6.20 -22.56
C TYR A 275 -1.24 5.83 -21.57
N GLY A 276 -1.56 5.22 -20.43
CA GLY A 276 -0.57 4.71 -19.50
C GLY A 276 0.20 3.53 -20.11
N TYR A 277 1.48 3.42 -19.75
CA TYR A 277 2.36 2.34 -20.22
C TYR A 277 1.77 0.92 -20.05
N PRO A 278 1.11 0.56 -18.92
CA PRO A 278 0.54 -0.78 -18.73
C PRO A 278 -0.43 -1.22 -19.85
N GLY A 279 -1.05 -0.27 -20.54
CA GLY A 279 -1.96 -0.56 -21.65
C GLY A 279 -1.27 -0.83 -22.99
N ASP A 280 0.07 -0.90 -23.05
CA ASP A 280 0.79 -1.18 -24.29
C ASP A 280 0.46 -2.59 -24.83
N PRO A 281 0.15 -2.71 -26.14
CA PRO A 281 -0.14 -3.98 -26.80
C PRO A 281 0.81 -5.15 -26.55
N VAL A 282 2.08 -4.90 -26.21
CA VAL A 282 3.07 -5.96 -26.02
C VAL A 282 3.12 -6.52 -24.59
N TYR A 283 2.61 -5.79 -23.60
CA TYR A 283 2.66 -6.21 -22.20
C TYR A 283 1.69 -7.34 -21.88
N ARG A 284 1.98 -8.09 -20.81
CA ARG A 284 1.18 -9.24 -20.37
C ARG A 284 -0.25 -8.81 -20.02
N GLU A 285 -1.24 -9.54 -20.51
CA GLU A 285 -2.66 -9.31 -20.21
C GLU A 285 -3.01 -9.91 -18.85
N PHE A 286 -3.44 -9.05 -17.92
CA PHE A 286 -3.81 -9.45 -16.56
C PHE A 286 -5.10 -10.26 -16.51
N HIS A 287 -6.09 -9.93 -17.35
CA HIS A 287 -7.43 -10.50 -17.22
C HIS A 287 -7.60 -11.87 -17.89
N ARG A 288 -6.64 -12.29 -18.74
CA ARG A 288 -6.71 -13.56 -19.46
C ARG A 288 -5.83 -14.62 -18.81
N LYS A 289 -6.45 -15.51 -18.05
CA LYS A 289 -5.82 -16.69 -17.44
C LYS A 289 -6.07 -17.95 -18.28
N ASP A 290 -5.12 -18.86 -18.24
CA ASP A 290 -5.26 -20.20 -18.80
C ASP A 290 -6.37 -20.98 -18.06
N PRO A 291 -7.29 -21.68 -18.76
CA PRO A 291 -8.38 -22.39 -18.11
C PRO A 291 -7.98 -23.57 -17.22
N GLU A 292 -6.80 -24.17 -17.43
CA GLU A 292 -6.32 -25.31 -16.65
C GLU A 292 -5.33 -24.87 -15.57
N SER A 293 -4.33 -24.08 -15.93
CA SER A 293 -3.27 -23.69 -15.00
C SER A 293 -3.58 -22.42 -14.20
N GLY A 294 -4.37 -21.51 -14.78
CA GLY A 294 -4.59 -20.18 -14.26
C GLY A 294 -3.43 -19.19 -14.54
N LEU A 295 -2.42 -19.58 -15.32
CA LEU A 295 -1.27 -18.73 -15.67
C LEU A 295 -1.59 -17.78 -16.84
N HIS A 296 -0.79 -16.72 -16.98
CA HIS A 296 -0.98 -15.69 -18.00
C HIS A 296 -0.05 -15.93 -19.19
N HIS A 297 -0.62 -16.19 -20.38
CA HIS A 297 0.13 -16.46 -21.61
C HIS A 297 -0.18 -15.52 -22.78
N TRP A 298 -0.93 -14.46 -22.54
CA TRP A 298 -1.37 -13.52 -23.57
C TRP A 298 -0.94 -12.11 -23.26
N ARG A 299 -0.91 -11.27 -24.29
CA ARG A 299 -0.60 -9.84 -24.19
C ARG A 299 -1.82 -8.98 -24.40
N VAL A 300 -1.77 -7.73 -23.91
CA VAL A 300 -2.86 -6.76 -24.00
C VAL A 300 -3.42 -6.65 -25.42
N THR A 301 -2.55 -6.72 -26.44
CA THR A 301 -2.88 -6.73 -27.89
C THR A 301 -3.50 -5.44 -28.40
N SER A 302 -4.64 -5.05 -27.85
CA SER A 302 -5.27 -3.76 -27.96
C SER A 302 -6.28 -3.66 -26.82
N ARG A 303 -6.55 -2.43 -26.37
CA ARG A 303 -7.57 -2.15 -25.35
C ARG A 303 -8.99 -2.53 -25.79
N GLN A 304 -9.23 -2.62 -27.10
CA GLN A 304 -10.54 -2.93 -27.69
C GLN A 304 -10.73 -4.43 -27.95
N THR A 305 -9.65 -5.20 -27.88
CA THR A 305 -9.69 -6.65 -28.12
C THR A 305 -10.31 -7.33 -26.91
N ASP A 306 -11.29 -8.19 -27.16
CA ASP A 306 -11.88 -9.05 -26.13
C ASP A 306 -10.87 -10.09 -25.61
N LEU A 307 -11.22 -10.80 -24.54
CA LEU A 307 -10.32 -11.80 -23.97
C LEU A 307 -10.01 -12.93 -24.96
N GLY A 308 -10.97 -13.34 -25.80
CA GLY A 308 -10.76 -14.40 -26.78
C GLY A 308 -9.73 -14.04 -27.87
N GLY A 309 -9.69 -12.76 -28.26
CA GLY A 309 -8.83 -12.25 -29.35
C GLY A 309 -7.42 -11.83 -28.92
N LYS A 310 -7.06 -11.91 -27.64
CA LYS A 310 -5.70 -11.56 -27.18
C LYS A 310 -4.67 -12.47 -27.84
N ALA A 311 -3.59 -11.88 -28.34
CA ALA A 311 -2.49 -12.58 -28.98
C ALA A 311 -1.54 -13.21 -27.94
N PRO A 312 -0.74 -14.22 -28.33
CA PRO A 312 0.33 -14.78 -27.51
C PRO A 312 1.27 -13.71 -26.93
N TYR A 313 1.67 -13.91 -25.67
CA TYR A 313 2.65 -13.07 -25.00
C TYR A 313 4.06 -13.40 -25.48
N ASP A 314 4.80 -12.37 -25.89
CA ASP A 314 6.22 -12.44 -26.23
C ASP A 314 7.01 -11.69 -25.14
N PRO A 315 7.64 -12.42 -24.19
CA PRO A 315 8.41 -11.81 -23.12
C PRO A 315 9.56 -10.93 -23.64
N GLU A 316 10.27 -11.33 -24.70
CA GLU A 316 11.41 -10.57 -25.20
C GLU A 316 10.96 -9.20 -25.72
N ALA A 317 9.91 -9.16 -26.54
CA ALA A 317 9.32 -7.91 -27.03
C ALA A 317 8.80 -7.02 -25.90
N ALA A 318 8.18 -7.61 -24.87
CA ALA A 318 7.67 -6.89 -23.71
C ALA A 318 8.80 -6.22 -22.91
N PHE A 319 9.87 -6.96 -22.59
CA PHE A 319 11.01 -6.41 -21.85
C PHE A 319 11.90 -5.46 -22.70
N GLU A 320 11.87 -5.53 -24.02
CA GLU A 320 12.44 -4.47 -24.87
C GLU A 320 11.61 -3.18 -24.82
N ARG A 321 10.28 -3.28 -24.80
CA ARG A 321 9.38 -2.11 -24.67
C ARG A 321 9.61 -1.34 -23.37
N VAL A 322 9.96 -2.04 -22.28
CA VAL A 322 10.34 -1.42 -21.00
C VAL A 322 11.40 -0.32 -21.18
N ARG A 323 12.43 -0.56 -22.01
CA ARG A 323 13.50 0.42 -22.24
C ARG A 323 12.99 1.70 -22.89
N VAL A 324 12.06 1.56 -23.84
CA VAL A 324 11.42 2.70 -24.52
C VAL A 324 10.61 3.53 -23.52
N HIS A 325 9.78 2.88 -22.70
CA HIS A 325 8.95 3.59 -21.71
C HIS A 325 9.75 4.22 -20.57
N ALA A 326 10.84 3.59 -20.13
CA ALA A 326 11.75 4.19 -19.16
C ALA A 326 12.44 5.44 -19.75
N GLY A 327 12.85 5.39 -21.03
CA GLY A 327 13.40 6.54 -21.75
C GLY A 327 12.39 7.69 -21.89
N HIS A 328 11.14 7.38 -22.23
CA HIS A 328 10.07 8.39 -22.30
C HIS A 328 9.79 9.03 -20.93
N PHE A 329 9.74 8.22 -19.86
CA PHE A 329 9.54 8.74 -18.50
C PHE A 329 10.69 9.65 -18.06
N ALA A 330 11.94 9.29 -18.37
CA ALA A 330 13.09 10.15 -18.10
C ALA A 330 12.99 11.50 -18.84
N SER A 331 12.58 11.50 -20.11
CA SER A 331 12.34 12.74 -20.87
C SER A 331 11.23 13.60 -20.25
N LEU A 332 10.13 12.99 -19.80
CA LEU A 332 9.07 13.71 -19.07
C LEU A 332 9.63 14.41 -17.81
N LEU A 333 10.48 13.72 -17.04
CA LEU A 333 11.11 14.30 -15.86
C LEU A 333 12.08 15.44 -16.22
N GLU A 334 12.81 15.33 -17.33
CA GLU A 334 13.66 16.43 -17.84
C GLU A 334 12.83 17.64 -18.28
N ASP A 335 11.64 17.42 -18.87
CA ASP A 335 10.72 18.48 -19.27
C ASP A 335 10.14 19.20 -18.03
N LEU A 336 9.74 18.43 -17.02
CA LEU A 336 9.33 18.96 -15.71
C LEU A 336 10.47 19.75 -15.06
N ALA A 337 11.70 19.26 -15.11
CA ALA A 337 12.86 19.95 -14.56
C ALA A 337 13.13 21.31 -15.22
N ARG A 338 12.83 21.44 -16.52
CA ARG A 338 12.96 22.71 -17.25
C ARG A 338 11.84 23.69 -16.92
N ARG A 339 10.61 23.21 -16.70
CA ARG A 339 9.46 24.04 -16.31
C ARG A 339 9.53 24.49 -14.85
N HIS A 340 10.05 23.62 -13.98
CA HIS A 340 10.10 23.81 -12.53
C HIS A 340 11.54 23.77 -11.99
N PRO A 341 12.40 24.74 -12.37
CA PRO A 341 13.80 24.74 -11.97
C PRO A 341 13.93 24.84 -10.44
N GLY A 342 14.71 23.93 -9.86
CA GLY A 342 14.88 23.83 -8.41
C GLY A 342 13.68 23.20 -7.66
N GLY A 343 12.64 22.75 -8.34
CA GLY A 343 11.50 22.08 -7.73
C GLY A 343 11.77 20.63 -7.30
N VAL A 344 10.76 20.01 -6.71
CA VAL A 344 10.70 18.58 -6.34
C VAL A 344 9.49 17.96 -7.04
N THR A 345 9.69 16.95 -7.87
CA THR A 345 8.58 16.18 -8.47
C THR A 345 8.44 14.86 -7.75
N THR A 346 7.24 14.55 -7.26
CA THR A 346 6.94 13.31 -6.57
C THR A 346 6.01 12.44 -7.39
N ALA A 347 6.50 11.28 -7.81
CA ALA A 347 5.70 10.24 -8.45
C ALA A 347 5.35 9.18 -7.41
N ALA A 348 4.07 9.06 -7.08
CA ALA A 348 3.57 8.17 -6.04
C ALA A 348 2.53 7.20 -6.59
N TYR A 349 2.71 5.91 -6.30
CA TYR A 349 1.93 4.81 -6.86
C TYR A 349 1.75 3.68 -5.84
N ASP A 350 0.67 2.92 -5.96
CA ASP A 350 0.57 1.60 -5.34
C ASP A 350 1.67 0.68 -5.89
N ALA A 351 2.36 -0.04 -5.01
CA ALA A 351 3.49 -0.89 -5.36
C ALA A 351 3.04 -2.05 -6.25
N GLU A 352 1.85 -2.59 -5.97
CA GLU A 352 1.25 -3.74 -6.65
C GLU A 352 0.90 -3.43 -8.10
N LEU A 353 0.90 -2.15 -8.51
CA LEU A 353 0.90 -1.83 -9.93
C LEU A 353 2.08 -2.51 -10.64
N PHE A 354 3.27 -2.45 -10.06
CA PHE A 354 4.51 -2.88 -10.69
C PHE A 354 4.75 -4.35 -10.41
N GLY A 355 4.43 -5.20 -11.38
CA GLY A 355 4.64 -6.63 -11.32
C GLY A 355 3.34 -7.42 -11.26
N HIS A 356 2.39 -7.04 -10.41
CA HIS A 356 1.11 -7.74 -10.35
C HIS A 356 0.15 -7.29 -11.47
N TRP A 357 -0.26 -6.02 -11.47
CA TRP A 357 -1.15 -5.48 -12.52
C TRP A 357 -0.44 -5.23 -13.85
N TRP A 358 0.74 -4.60 -13.78
CA TRP A 358 1.64 -4.41 -14.92
C TRP A 358 2.88 -5.27 -14.72
N PHE A 359 2.89 -6.45 -15.34
CA PHE A 359 3.90 -7.47 -15.09
C PHE A 359 5.34 -7.03 -15.28
N GLU A 360 5.60 -6.23 -16.31
CA GLU A 360 6.92 -5.72 -16.64
C GLU A 360 7.30 -4.47 -15.81
N GLY A 361 6.41 -4.02 -14.92
CA GLY A 361 6.54 -2.78 -14.17
C GLY A 361 7.77 -2.74 -13.26
N VAL A 362 8.16 -3.84 -12.62
CA VAL A 362 9.38 -3.86 -11.79
C VAL A 362 10.63 -3.69 -12.64
N ALA A 363 10.68 -4.34 -13.81
CA ALA A 363 11.78 -4.14 -14.74
C ALA A 363 11.81 -2.71 -15.29
N TRP A 364 10.64 -2.08 -15.46
CA TRP A 364 10.57 -0.66 -15.78
C TRP A 364 11.11 0.23 -14.67
N LEU A 365 10.78 -0.02 -13.41
CA LEU A 365 11.35 0.72 -12.28
C LEU A 365 12.89 0.62 -12.27
N GLU A 366 13.42 -0.59 -12.44
CA GLU A 366 14.85 -0.82 -12.53
C GLU A 366 15.47 -0.04 -13.71
N GLN A 367 14.86 -0.12 -14.88
CA GLN A 367 15.33 0.55 -16.08
C GLN A 367 15.22 2.08 -15.99
N VAL A 368 14.24 2.63 -15.27
CA VAL A 368 14.14 4.07 -15.00
C VAL A 368 15.37 4.54 -14.24
N TYR A 369 15.77 3.88 -13.15
CA TYR A 369 16.97 4.27 -12.41
C TYR A 369 18.25 4.12 -13.22
N ARG A 370 18.39 3.03 -13.99
CA ARG A 370 19.54 2.87 -14.92
C ARG A 370 19.60 3.99 -15.95
N THR A 371 18.45 4.41 -16.46
CA THR A 371 18.35 5.51 -17.42
C THR A 371 18.73 6.83 -16.76
N LEU A 372 18.15 7.13 -15.59
CA LEU A 372 18.39 8.37 -14.84
C LEU A 372 19.84 8.53 -14.39
N ALA A 373 20.55 7.44 -14.10
CA ALA A 373 21.98 7.47 -13.74
C ALA A 373 22.86 8.14 -14.82
N SER A 374 22.38 8.21 -16.07
CA SER A 374 23.07 8.87 -17.20
C SER A 374 22.53 10.26 -17.54
N ARG A 375 21.53 10.77 -16.79
CA ARG A 375 20.82 12.02 -17.09
C ARG A 375 21.11 13.11 -16.05
N PRO A 376 20.97 14.41 -16.40
CA PRO A 376 21.16 15.53 -15.48
C PRO A 376 19.94 15.75 -14.56
N LEU A 377 19.46 14.68 -13.91
CA LEU A 377 18.35 14.70 -12.97
C LEU A 377 18.78 14.05 -11.66
N GLU A 378 18.46 14.67 -10.53
CA GLU A 378 18.78 14.13 -9.22
C GLU A 378 17.59 13.35 -8.67
N ALA A 379 17.63 12.02 -8.77
CA ALA A 379 16.71 11.16 -8.02
C ALA A 379 17.13 11.16 -6.54
N VAL A 380 16.17 11.25 -5.62
CA VAL A 380 16.40 11.29 -4.18
C VAL A 380 15.28 10.59 -3.40
N THR A 381 15.55 10.18 -2.16
CA THR A 381 14.51 9.72 -1.23
C THR A 381 13.65 10.88 -0.75
N ALA A 382 12.43 10.60 -0.27
CA ALA A 382 11.51 11.61 0.21
C ALA A 382 12.12 12.43 1.35
N ARG A 383 12.85 11.80 2.29
CA ARG A 383 13.57 12.48 3.38
C ARG A 383 14.60 13.49 2.90
N VAL A 384 15.28 13.23 1.79
CA VAL A 384 16.22 14.18 1.20
C VAL A 384 15.47 15.31 0.50
N ALA A 385 14.40 15.00 -0.22
CA ALA A 385 13.60 15.99 -0.92
C ALA A 385 12.93 16.99 0.03
N VAL A 386 12.36 16.52 1.15
CA VAL A 386 11.70 17.40 2.11
C VAL A 386 12.65 18.33 2.84
N GLN A 387 13.97 18.28 2.63
CA GLN A 387 14.91 19.27 3.18
C GLN A 387 14.95 20.58 2.38
N GLU A 388 14.40 20.58 1.16
CA GLU A 388 14.32 21.78 0.31
C GLU A 388 13.49 22.91 0.97
N PRO A 389 13.66 24.17 0.53
CA PRO A 389 12.88 25.30 1.02
C PRO A 389 11.37 25.09 0.87
N ALA A 390 10.69 25.02 2.00
CA ALA A 390 9.27 24.72 2.04
C ALA A 390 8.40 25.98 1.84
N LEU A 391 7.24 25.78 1.21
CA LEU A 391 6.16 26.75 1.09
C LEU A 391 5.19 26.57 2.27
N PRO A 392 5.04 27.56 3.17
CA PRO A 392 4.02 27.49 4.21
C PRO A 392 2.62 27.47 3.60
N LEU A 393 1.82 26.45 3.91
CA LEU A 393 0.48 26.28 3.33
C LEU A 393 -0.42 25.46 4.27
N SER A 394 -1.70 25.80 4.30
CA SER A 394 -2.74 24.97 4.94
C SER A 394 -3.47 24.16 3.88
N LEU A 395 -3.57 22.85 4.08
CA LEU A 395 -4.33 21.96 3.20
C LEU A 395 -5.81 21.88 3.63
N PRO A 396 -6.76 21.79 2.68
CA PRO A 396 -8.14 21.42 2.96
C PRO A 396 -8.24 19.93 3.32
N GLU A 397 -9.40 19.51 3.79
CA GLU A 397 -9.74 18.09 3.94
C GLU A 397 -9.92 17.42 2.56
N GLY A 398 -9.46 16.19 2.40
CA GLY A 398 -9.57 15.45 1.14
C GLY A 398 -8.81 14.13 1.11
N SER A 399 -8.76 13.48 -0.05
CA SER A 399 -8.00 12.25 -0.32
C SER A 399 -7.55 12.17 -1.79
N TRP A 400 -6.76 11.17 -2.15
CA TRP A 400 -6.43 10.89 -3.56
C TRP A 400 -7.49 10.03 -4.29
N GLY A 401 -8.56 9.65 -3.60
CA GLY A 401 -9.63 8.82 -4.15
C GLY A 401 -10.51 9.55 -5.14
N GLU A 402 -11.48 8.83 -5.72
CA GLU A 402 -12.44 9.42 -6.66
C GLU A 402 -13.12 10.67 -6.05
N GLY A 403 -13.09 11.78 -6.78
CA GLY A 403 -13.69 13.06 -6.36
C GLY A 403 -12.87 13.87 -5.34
N GLY A 404 -11.72 13.37 -4.87
CA GLY A 404 -10.83 14.12 -3.98
C GLY A 404 -11.32 14.28 -2.55
N ASP A 405 -12.39 13.58 -2.19
CA ASP A 405 -13.05 13.64 -0.90
C ASP A 405 -13.18 12.25 -0.28
N HIS A 406 -14.19 12.03 0.56
CA HIS A 406 -14.38 10.79 1.29
C HIS A 406 -15.42 9.86 0.68
N ARG A 407 -16.03 10.18 -0.48
CA ARG A 407 -17.19 9.46 -1.03
C ARG A 407 -16.97 7.97 -1.26
N VAL A 408 -15.73 7.56 -1.55
CA VAL A 408 -15.37 6.15 -1.73
C VAL A 408 -15.53 5.39 -0.42
N TRP A 409 -15.08 5.95 0.71
CA TRP A 409 -15.13 5.28 2.01
C TRP A 409 -16.39 5.64 2.82
N LEU A 410 -17.03 6.77 2.52
CA LEU A 410 -18.21 7.28 3.20
C LEU A 410 -19.34 7.55 2.20
N ASN A 411 -20.25 6.60 2.12
CA ASN A 411 -21.47 6.67 1.34
C ASN A 411 -22.55 5.81 2.01
N ASP A 412 -23.75 5.76 1.42
CA ASP A 412 -24.87 5.05 2.03
C ASP A 412 -24.61 3.54 2.23
N ALA A 413 -23.80 2.91 1.37
CA ALA A 413 -23.43 1.49 1.49
C ALA A 413 -22.45 1.21 2.65
N THR A 414 -21.71 2.22 3.12
CA THR A 414 -20.70 2.08 4.18
C THR A 414 -21.12 2.70 5.52
N ARG A 415 -22.33 3.27 5.63
CA ARG A 415 -22.82 3.84 6.90
C ARG A 415 -22.89 2.83 8.05
N ASP A 416 -23.25 1.59 7.76
CA ASP A 416 -23.32 0.50 8.75
C ASP A 416 -21.94 0.15 9.33
N TYR A 417 -20.95 0.10 8.44
CA TYR A 417 -19.54 -0.07 8.81
C TYR A 417 -19.09 1.03 9.79
N TRP A 418 -19.31 2.30 9.46
CA TRP A 418 -18.89 3.41 10.32
C TRP A 418 -19.60 3.44 11.69
N ARG A 419 -20.89 3.09 11.75
CA ARG A 419 -21.60 2.96 13.04
C ARG A 419 -20.95 1.89 13.92
N THR A 420 -20.56 0.77 13.31
CA THR A 420 -19.91 -0.35 13.99
C THR A 420 -18.53 0.04 14.49
N VAL A 421 -17.72 0.69 13.64
CA VAL A 421 -16.39 1.24 14.02
C VAL A 421 -16.53 2.16 15.23
N TYR A 422 -17.45 3.13 15.20
CA TYR A 422 -17.58 4.11 16.29
C TYR A 422 -18.05 3.51 17.61
N GLN A 423 -18.90 2.49 17.57
CA GLN A 423 -19.29 1.74 18.77
C GLN A 423 -18.09 0.98 19.34
N ALA A 424 -17.29 0.34 18.48
CA ALA A 424 -16.11 -0.40 18.90
C ALA A 424 -15.01 0.51 19.45
N GLU A 425 -14.70 1.63 18.80
CA GLU A 425 -13.74 2.64 19.29
C GLU A 425 -14.12 3.13 20.70
N SER A 426 -15.40 3.48 20.90
CA SER A 426 -15.91 3.94 22.20
C SER A 426 -15.72 2.88 23.29
N GLU A 427 -16.09 1.63 23.00
CA GLU A 427 -15.95 0.53 23.97
C GLU A 427 -14.48 0.23 24.27
N MET A 428 -13.58 0.33 23.28
CA MET A 428 -12.15 0.14 23.49
C MET A 428 -11.57 1.19 24.43
N ILE A 429 -11.96 2.46 24.28
CA ILE A 429 -11.52 3.54 25.18
C ILE A 429 -12.01 3.29 26.61
N LEU A 430 -13.27 2.87 26.78
CA LEU A 430 -13.82 2.51 28.09
C LEU A 430 -13.08 1.31 28.71
N ALA A 431 -12.86 0.26 27.93
CA ALA A 431 -12.15 -0.94 28.34
C ALA A 431 -10.71 -0.64 28.76
N ALA A 432 -10.00 0.20 28.00
CA ALA A 432 -8.63 0.60 28.32
C ALA A 432 -8.51 1.36 29.66
N ARG A 433 -9.48 2.21 30.00
CA ARG A 433 -9.52 2.96 31.28
C ARG A 433 -9.75 2.07 32.50
N GLY A 434 -10.56 1.01 32.35
CA GLY A 434 -10.98 0.15 33.45
C GLY A 434 -10.20 -1.16 33.59
N CYS A 435 -9.22 -1.42 32.73
CA CYS A 435 -8.61 -2.75 32.64
C CYS A 435 -7.67 -3.06 33.80
N ARG A 436 -7.85 -4.24 34.39
CA ARG A 436 -6.98 -4.82 35.41
C ARG A 436 -5.84 -5.59 34.74
N GLU A 437 -4.69 -5.70 35.40
CA GLU A 437 -3.47 -6.28 34.82
C GLU A 437 -3.67 -7.73 34.33
N GLU A 438 -4.47 -8.52 35.02
CA GLU A 438 -4.80 -9.91 34.68
C GLU A 438 -5.65 -10.07 33.41
N ARG A 439 -6.22 -8.98 32.88
CA ARG A 439 -7.06 -8.99 31.65
C ARG A 439 -6.35 -8.38 30.43
N VAL A 440 -5.08 -8.00 30.57
CA VAL A 440 -4.31 -7.32 29.50
C VAL A 440 -4.19 -8.19 28.24
N ARG A 441 -4.08 -9.52 28.37
CA ARG A 441 -4.03 -10.44 27.21
C ARG A 441 -5.31 -10.32 26.36
N THR A 442 -6.47 -10.42 26.98
CA THR A 442 -7.77 -10.25 26.32
C THR A 442 -7.92 -8.86 25.73
N LEU A 443 -7.54 -7.80 26.46
CA LEU A 443 -7.61 -6.43 25.97
C LEU A 443 -6.67 -6.20 24.77
N ARG A 444 -5.51 -6.86 24.73
CA ARG A 444 -4.62 -6.82 23.57
C ARG A 444 -5.26 -7.45 22.34
N GLN A 445 -5.90 -8.61 22.47
CA GLN A 445 -6.63 -9.19 21.34
C GLN A 445 -7.82 -8.31 20.93
N MET A 446 -8.53 -7.71 21.89
CA MET A 446 -9.62 -6.78 21.60
C MET A 446 -9.12 -5.57 20.80
N MET A 447 -7.95 -5.03 21.14
CA MET A 447 -7.30 -3.99 20.35
C MET A 447 -7.00 -4.46 18.92
N ARG A 448 -6.52 -5.69 18.71
CA ARG A 448 -6.27 -6.22 17.35
C ARG A 448 -7.55 -6.28 16.54
N GLU A 449 -8.63 -6.80 17.10
CA GLU A 449 -9.92 -6.85 16.41
C GLU A 449 -10.42 -5.46 16.03
N LEU A 450 -10.23 -4.45 16.90
CA LEU A 450 -10.57 -3.06 16.55
C LEU A 450 -9.70 -2.54 15.40
N LEU A 451 -8.38 -2.71 15.48
CA LEU A 451 -7.49 -2.27 14.41
C LEU A 451 -7.87 -2.94 13.08
N LEU A 452 -8.14 -4.25 13.07
CA LEU A 452 -8.55 -4.98 11.88
C LEU A 452 -9.91 -4.51 11.34
N LEU A 453 -10.86 -4.19 12.21
CA LEU A 453 -12.14 -3.58 11.86
C LEU A 453 -11.95 -2.19 11.21
N GLU A 454 -11.01 -1.38 11.70
CA GLU A 454 -10.75 -0.01 11.23
C GLU A 454 -10.08 0.10 9.86
N ALA A 455 -9.72 -1.01 9.20
CA ALA A 455 -9.04 -1.00 7.91
C ALA A 455 -9.90 -0.33 6.80
N SER A 456 -9.30 0.58 6.01
CA SER A 456 -10.01 1.30 4.95
C SER A 456 -10.43 0.41 3.78
N ASP A 457 -9.82 -0.77 3.66
CA ASP A 457 -10.10 -1.76 2.62
C ASP A 457 -11.56 -2.21 2.62
N TRP A 458 -12.18 -2.36 3.80
CA TRP A 458 -13.56 -2.86 3.89
C TRP A 458 -14.56 -1.92 3.24
N PRO A 459 -14.65 -0.62 3.62
CA PRO A 459 -15.53 0.31 2.93
C PRO A 459 -15.13 0.54 1.46
N PHE A 460 -13.84 0.46 1.13
CA PHE A 460 -13.36 0.56 -0.26
C PHE A 460 -13.92 -0.57 -1.14
N LEU A 461 -13.74 -1.83 -0.74
CA LEU A 461 -14.22 -3.01 -1.48
C LEU A 461 -15.74 -3.07 -1.58
N ILE A 462 -16.45 -2.51 -0.59
CA ILE A 462 -17.91 -2.33 -0.65
C ILE A 462 -18.31 -1.32 -1.72
N HIS A 463 -17.59 -0.20 -1.81
CA HIS A 463 -17.86 0.85 -2.79
C HIS A 463 -17.54 0.41 -4.22
N THR A 464 -16.37 -0.19 -4.45
CA THR A 464 -15.93 -0.60 -5.79
C THR A 464 -16.66 -1.83 -6.31
N GLY A 465 -17.29 -2.60 -5.43
CA GLY A 465 -17.99 -3.84 -5.79
C GLY A 465 -17.06 -5.01 -6.13
N GLN A 466 -15.73 -4.85 -5.98
CA GLN A 466 -14.74 -5.89 -6.30
C GLN A 466 -14.91 -7.15 -5.43
N ALA A 467 -15.16 -6.96 -4.13
CA ALA A 467 -15.33 -8.03 -3.16
C ALA A 467 -16.29 -7.62 -2.03
N ALA A 468 -17.40 -6.96 -2.36
CA ALA A 468 -18.27 -6.30 -1.39
C ALA A 468 -18.82 -7.25 -0.31
N ASP A 469 -19.20 -8.48 -0.67
CA ASP A 469 -19.73 -9.45 0.30
C ASP A 469 -18.65 -9.99 1.23
N TYR A 470 -17.46 -10.28 0.69
CA TYR A 470 -16.27 -10.62 1.48
C TYR A 470 -15.95 -9.51 2.48
N ALA A 471 -15.88 -8.26 2.03
CA ALA A 471 -15.61 -7.12 2.90
C ALA A 471 -16.67 -6.96 4.01
N ARG A 472 -17.95 -7.18 3.69
CA ARG A 472 -19.04 -7.17 4.68
C ARG A 472 -18.91 -8.26 5.72
N GLU A 473 -18.54 -9.47 5.31
CA GLU A 473 -18.30 -10.58 6.21
C GLU A 473 -17.10 -10.28 7.13
N ARG A 474 -15.98 -9.82 6.56
CA ARG A 474 -14.75 -9.51 7.29
C ARG A 474 -14.93 -8.48 8.38
N TYR A 475 -15.49 -7.29 8.08
CA TYR A 475 -15.65 -6.29 9.13
C TYR A 475 -16.65 -6.75 10.21
N ARG A 476 -17.68 -7.53 9.85
CA ARG A 476 -18.65 -8.08 10.82
C ARG A 476 -18.03 -9.16 11.69
N GLU A 477 -17.09 -9.94 11.16
CA GLU A 477 -16.34 -10.93 11.94
C GLU A 477 -15.46 -10.27 12.99
N HIS A 478 -14.67 -9.27 12.60
CA HIS A 478 -13.84 -8.51 13.54
C HIS A 478 -14.70 -7.78 14.57
N ALA A 479 -15.82 -7.18 14.17
CA ALA A 479 -16.76 -6.57 15.11
C ALA A 479 -17.36 -7.59 16.10
N ARG A 480 -17.78 -8.77 15.63
CA ARG A 480 -18.30 -9.84 16.51
C ARG A 480 -17.23 -10.31 17.50
N ALA A 481 -16.01 -10.56 17.03
CA ALA A 481 -14.89 -10.95 17.87
C ALA A 481 -14.56 -9.87 18.91
N PHE A 482 -14.51 -8.60 18.48
CA PHE A 482 -14.29 -7.44 19.34
C PHE A 482 -15.32 -7.37 20.48
N PHE A 483 -16.62 -7.39 20.17
CA PHE A 483 -17.66 -7.27 21.19
C PHE A 483 -17.76 -8.51 22.09
N ALA A 484 -17.44 -9.70 21.58
CA ALA A 484 -17.32 -10.90 22.41
C ALA A 484 -16.17 -10.76 23.42
N LEU A 485 -15.02 -10.21 23.00
CA LEU A 485 -13.89 -9.93 23.90
C LEU A 485 -14.22 -8.84 24.93
N ALA A 486 -14.97 -7.80 24.54
CA ALA A 486 -15.44 -6.77 25.45
C ALA A 486 -16.30 -7.36 26.58
N GLU A 487 -17.20 -8.29 26.25
CA GLU A 487 -17.97 -9.02 27.25
C GLU A 487 -17.07 -9.93 28.11
N ALA A 488 -16.13 -10.63 27.47
CA ALA A 488 -15.18 -11.51 28.14
C ALA A 488 -14.23 -10.78 29.12
N LEU A 489 -13.99 -9.47 28.95
CA LEU A 489 -13.27 -8.66 29.94
C LEU A 489 -14.04 -8.56 31.27
N ARG A 490 -15.38 -8.55 31.22
CA ARG A 490 -16.27 -8.48 32.38
C ARG A 490 -16.49 -9.84 33.02
N SER A 491 -16.86 -10.84 32.21
CA SER A 491 -17.26 -12.17 32.67
C SER A 491 -16.09 -13.17 32.78
N GLY A 492 -15.01 -12.92 32.05
CA GLY A 492 -13.86 -13.81 31.91
C GLY A 492 -13.83 -14.53 30.57
N ALA A 493 -12.70 -14.48 29.87
CA ALA A 493 -12.50 -15.17 28.60
C ALA A 493 -12.24 -16.66 28.81
N ASP A 494 -12.83 -17.49 27.94
CA ASP A 494 -12.39 -18.87 27.76
C ASP A 494 -10.96 -18.87 27.18
N PRO A 495 -9.96 -19.45 27.86
CA PRO A 495 -8.59 -19.49 27.37
C PRO A 495 -8.43 -20.16 25.99
N ALA A 496 -9.26 -21.15 25.66
CA ALA A 496 -9.17 -21.87 24.39
C ALA A 496 -9.72 -21.04 23.23
N GLU A 497 -10.87 -20.38 23.42
CA GLU A 497 -11.44 -19.48 22.41
C GLU A 497 -10.53 -18.28 22.16
N LEU A 498 -9.96 -17.69 23.23
CA LEU A 498 -9.00 -16.59 23.10
C LEU A 498 -7.73 -17.03 22.35
N ALA A 499 -7.19 -18.21 22.65
CA ALA A 499 -6.01 -18.71 21.96
C ALA A 499 -6.27 -19.02 20.47
N ALA A 500 -7.45 -19.54 20.13
CA ALA A 500 -7.84 -19.76 18.74
C ALA A 500 -7.95 -18.43 17.98
N LEU A 501 -8.52 -17.40 18.60
CA LEU A 501 -8.60 -16.07 18.03
C LEU A 501 -7.21 -15.43 17.87
N GLU A 502 -6.35 -15.51 18.89
CA GLU A 502 -4.96 -15.04 18.82
C GLU A 502 -4.14 -15.74 17.73
N ALA A 503 -4.43 -17.02 17.44
CA ALA A 503 -3.78 -17.77 16.37
C ALA A 503 -4.29 -17.33 14.98
N ARG A 504 -5.58 -17.00 14.85
CA ARG A 504 -6.19 -16.52 13.61
C ARG A 504 -5.81 -15.07 13.31
N ASP A 505 -5.96 -14.19 14.29
CA ASP A 505 -5.80 -12.74 14.20
C ASP A 505 -4.58 -12.30 15.03
N ASN A 506 -3.39 -12.59 14.51
CA ASN A 506 -2.12 -12.48 15.23
C ASN A 506 -1.24 -11.22 14.99
N PRO A 507 -1.65 -10.16 14.24
CA PRO A 507 -0.73 -9.05 14.00
C PRO A 507 -0.48 -8.24 15.28
N PHE A 508 0.64 -7.53 15.33
CA PHE A 508 1.01 -6.65 16.43
C PHE A 508 1.18 -7.42 17.76
N PRO A 509 2.23 -8.25 17.90
CA PRO A 509 2.46 -9.05 19.11
C PRO A 509 2.62 -8.18 20.37
N GLU A 510 3.12 -6.95 20.19
CA GLU A 510 3.38 -5.95 21.23
C GLU A 510 2.27 -4.87 21.30
N ALA A 511 1.08 -5.12 20.74
CA ALA A 511 -0.05 -4.19 20.80
C ALA A 511 -0.28 -3.67 22.23
N ASN A 512 -0.40 -2.34 22.35
CA ASN A 512 -0.42 -1.62 23.61
C ASN A 512 -1.76 -0.89 23.80
N PRO A 513 -2.73 -1.50 24.50
CA PRO A 513 -4.03 -0.88 24.76
C PRO A 513 -3.98 0.47 25.50
N ARG A 514 -2.87 0.80 26.18
CA ARG A 514 -2.71 2.11 26.83
C ARG A 514 -2.71 3.28 25.85
N LEU A 515 -2.54 3.02 24.55
CA LEU A 515 -2.69 4.03 23.51
C LEU A 515 -4.12 4.61 23.42
N TYR A 516 -5.12 3.90 23.96
CA TYR A 516 -6.51 4.35 24.03
C TYR A 516 -6.85 5.13 25.32
N LEU A 517 -5.86 5.38 26.18
CA LEU A 517 -6.03 6.27 27.32
C LEU A 517 -5.93 7.73 26.85
N PRO A 518 -6.71 8.65 27.44
CA PRO A 518 -6.54 10.07 27.19
C PRO A 518 -5.09 10.47 27.49
N ARG A 519 -4.55 11.43 26.73
CA ARG A 519 -3.29 12.05 27.13
C ARG A 519 -3.48 12.74 28.48
N GLU A 520 -2.57 12.46 29.42
CA GLU A 520 -2.38 13.37 30.55
C GLU A 520 -1.99 14.73 29.95
N THR A 521 -2.76 15.76 30.30
CA THR A 521 -2.61 17.12 29.77
C THR A 521 -1.56 17.90 30.54
#